data_AF-A0A917VIM8-F1
#
_entry.id   AF-A0A917VIM8-F1
#
_cell.length_a   1.000
_cell.length_b   1.000
_cell.length_c   1.000
_cell.angle_alpha   90.00
_cell.angle_beta   90.00
_cell.angle_gamma   90.00
#
_symmetry.space_group_name_H-M   'P 1'
#
loop_
_entity.id
_entity.type
_entity.pdbx_description
1 polymer ?
#
loop_
_entity_poly.entity_id
_entity_poly.type
_entity_poly.pdbx_seq_one_letter_code
_entity_poly.pdbx_strand_id
1 'polypeptide(L)'
;MLSAKSLFQEILDNDESFQLFCSIAASGESQGGWENARIAALVPDSERALAPKITRHGADEDKHGRIFNALMKKRGLEPVEIPPATDYTMLLENNGIGLAHEKLKGDQALTVEDIVTYLAHSRVTEQRASEEMELLRKHFADHPDLGRAVKMISNDEDNHLAYCHEELLRFAAAGHGRMIQRTLRECALAEIRIYRDVSLAVMAGMGRILGWSKARSGVLAAGIHAVYLYERLGGWRRMVSLKMPERRDALGGPASAAPEFA
;
A
#
# COMPACT_ATOMS: atom_id res chain seq x y z
N MET A 1 -8.84 27.24 3.74
CA MET A 1 -8.77 26.94 2.29
C MET A 1 -8.64 25.43 2.14
N LEU A 2 -9.33 24.82 1.18
CA LEU A 2 -9.23 23.37 0.95
C LEU A 2 -7.88 23.06 0.31
N SER A 3 -7.04 22.30 1.02
CA SER A 3 -5.75 21.80 0.58
C SER A 3 -5.54 20.39 1.10
N ALA A 4 -4.62 19.62 0.50
CA ALA A 4 -4.27 18.29 1.02
C ALA A 4 -3.83 18.38 2.50
N LYS A 5 -2.94 19.32 2.83
CA LYS A 5 -2.48 19.55 4.21
C LYS A 5 -3.63 19.83 5.17
N SER A 6 -4.54 20.76 4.85
CA SER A 6 -5.66 21.09 5.74
C SER A 6 -6.67 19.94 5.88
N LEU A 7 -6.84 19.13 4.84
CA LEU A 7 -7.72 17.96 4.86
C LEU A 7 -7.17 16.89 5.81
N PHE A 8 -5.89 16.53 5.65
CA PHE A 8 -5.23 15.57 6.52
C PHE A 8 -5.17 16.08 7.96
N GLN A 9 -4.83 17.36 8.17
CA GLN A 9 -4.80 17.93 9.52
C GLN A 9 -6.14 17.76 10.24
N GLU A 10 -7.26 18.02 9.56
CA GLU A 10 -8.58 17.86 10.15
C GLU A 10 -8.91 16.40 10.50
N ILE A 11 -8.52 15.45 9.65
CA ILE A 11 -8.65 14.02 9.94
C ILE A 11 -7.79 13.62 11.14
N LEU A 12 -6.59 14.18 11.25
CA LEU A 12 -5.63 13.88 12.31
C LEU A 12 -5.96 14.57 13.64
N ASP A 13 -6.68 15.69 13.64
CA ASP A 13 -7.01 16.47 14.84
C ASP A 13 -8.29 15.99 15.53
N ASN A 14 -9.09 15.14 14.88
CA ASN A 14 -10.30 14.55 15.46
C ASN A 14 -10.08 13.06 15.73
N ASP A 15 -10.33 12.64 16.97
CA ASP A 15 -10.00 11.28 17.42
C ASP A 15 -10.80 10.18 16.69
N GLU A 16 -12.08 10.41 16.38
CA GLU A 16 -12.90 9.43 15.68
C GLU A 16 -12.45 9.24 14.22
N SER A 17 -12.14 10.33 13.50
CA SER A 17 -11.62 10.23 12.13
C SER A 17 -10.19 9.68 12.11
N PHE A 18 -9.37 10.03 13.09
CA PHE A 18 -8.03 9.51 13.25
C PHE A 18 -8.03 8.01 13.54
N GLN A 19 -8.92 7.55 14.43
CA GLN A 19 -9.13 6.15 14.75
C GLN A 19 -9.53 5.35 13.52
N LEU A 20 -10.53 5.82 12.76
CA LEU A 20 -10.95 5.16 11.53
C LEU A 20 -9.82 5.12 10.49
N PHE A 21 -9.13 6.24 10.27
CA PHE A 21 -8.02 6.32 9.32
C PHE A 21 -6.88 5.34 9.67
N CYS A 22 -6.45 5.33 10.94
CA CYS A 22 -5.39 4.43 11.39
C CYS A 22 -5.83 2.96 11.40
N SER A 23 -7.11 2.67 11.68
CA SER A 23 -7.63 1.30 11.64
C SER A 23 -7.61 0.75 10.21
N ILE A 24 -8.04 1.55 9.21
CA ILE A 24 -8.00 1.17 7.80
C ILE A 24 -6.56 0.86 7.37
N ALA A 25 -5.63 1.76 7.67
CA ALA A 25 -4.22 1.57 7.35
C ALA A 25 -3.67 0.31 8.04
N ALA A 26 -3.82 0.19 9.37
CA ALA A 26 -3.32 -0.94 10.14
C ALA A 26 -3.82 -2.30 9.64
N SER A 27 -5.08 -2.38 9.21
CA SER A 27 -5.67 -3.59 8.64
C SER A 27 -5.00 -3.97 7.31
N GLY A 28 -4.81 -2.98 6.42
CA GLY A 28 -4.11 -3.18 5.15
C GLY A 28 -2.69 -3.72 5.35
N GLU A 29 -1.91 -3.08 6.23
CA GLU A 29 -0.52 -3.50 6.45
C GLU A 29 -0.44 -4.88 7.11
N SER A 30 -1.35 -5.19 8.04
CA SER A 30 -1.36 -6.51 8.69
C SER A 30 -1.70 -7.64 7.71
N GLN A 31 -2.59 -7.35 6.75
CA GLN A 31 -2.87 -8.29 5.67
C GLN A 31 -1.66 -8.44 4.73
N GLY A 32 -1.03 -7.34 4.32
CA GLY A 32 0.19 -7.35 3.50
C GLY A 32 1.32 -8.15 4.16
N GLY A 33 1.49 -8.02 5.48
CA GLY A 33 2.42 -8.81 6.28
C GLY A 33 2.13 -10.31 6.23
N TRP A 34 0.88 -10.71 6.45
CA TRP A 34 0.45 -12.11 6.35
C TRP A 34 0.64 -12.68 4.93
N GLU A 35 0.25 -11.94 3.90
CA GLU A 35 0.37 -12.37 2.50
C GLU A 35 1.84 -12.62 2.14
N ASN A 36 2.72 -11.66 2.43
CA ASN A 36 4.15 -11.80 2.17
C ASN A 36 4.77 -12.95 2.97
N ALA A 37 4.37 -13.16 4.23
CA ALA A 37 4.85 -14.30 5.03
C ALA A 37 4.47 -15.65 4.38
N ARG A 38 3.24 -15.78 3.86
CA ARG A 38 2.81 -16.97 3.12
C ARG A 38 3.56 -17.13 1.80
N ILE A 39 3.70 -16.06 1.03
CA ILE A 39 4.44 -16.11 -0.25
C ILE A 39 5.88 -16.54 -0.01
N ALA A 40 6.57 -15.99 1.00
CA ALA A 40 7.92 -16.35 1.37
C ALA A 40 8.07 -17.84 1.71
N ALA A 41 7.09 -18.41 2.42
CA ALA A 41 7.07 -19.83 2.78
C ALA A 41 6.88 -20.74 1.56
N LEU A 42 6.15 -20.26 0.54
CA LEU A 42 5.77 -21.03 -0.64
C LEU A 42 6.65 -20.75 -1.87
N VAL A 43 7.70 -19.94 -1.76
CA VAL A 43 8.62 -19.66 -2.88
C VAL A 43 9.19 -20.98 -3.45
N PRO A 44 9.14 -21.20 -4.78
CA PRO A 44 9.67 -22.42 -5.39
C PRO A 44 11.20 -22.52 -5.24
N ASP A 45 11.71 -23.75 -5.27
CA ASP A 45 13.13 -24.06 -5.10
C ASP A 45 14.04 -23.27 -6.07
N SER A 46 13.59 -23.07 -7.31
CA SER A 46 14.32 -22.31 -8.33
C SER A 46 14.48 -20.83 -8.00
N GLU A 47 13.64 -20.26 -7.12
CA GLU A 47 13.63 -18.84 -6.77
C GLU A 47 13.85 -18.60 -5.27
N ARG A 48 14.39 -19.58 -4.52
CA ARG A 48 14.57 -19.49 -3.05
C ARG A 48 15.34 -18.27 -2.57
N ALA A 49 16.19 -17.70 -3.41
CA ALA A 49 16.90 -16.45 -3.12
C ALA A 49 15.97 -15.24 -2.88
N LEU A 50 14.72 -15.29 -3.36
CA LEU A 50 13.72 -14.26 -3.09
C LEU A 50 13.11 -14.34 -1.69
N ALA A 51 13.07 -15.53 -1.08
CA ALA A 51 12.34 -15.73 0.16
C ALA A 51 12.77 -14.75 1.27
N PRO A 52 14.07 -14.47 1.51
CA PRO A 52 14.48 -13.47 2.50
C PRO A 52 13.98 -12.05 2.21
N LYS A 53 13.95 -11.63 0.94
CA LYS A 53 13.46 -10.29 0.55
C LYS A 53 11.95 -10.17 0.79
N ILE A 54 11.20 -11.22 0.43
CA ILE A 54 9.74 -11.28 0.66
C ILE A 54 9.43 -11.35 2.16
N THR A 55 10.18 -12.12 2.94
CA THR A 55 10.06 -12.13 4.41
C THR A 55 10.33 -10.76 5.00
N ARG A 56 11.35 -10.04 4.51
CA ARG A 56 11.62 -8.68 4.97
C ARG A 56 10.49 -7.73 4.62
N HIS A 57 9.97 -7.78 3.39
CA HIS A 57 8.82 -6.99 2.98
C HIS A 57 7.65 -7.21 3.95
N GLY A 58 7.25 -8.47 4.19
CA GLY A 58 6.17 -8.76 5.14
C GLY A 58 6.45 -8.30 6.57
N ALA A 59 7.71 -8.34 7.03
CA ALA A 59 8.08 -7.83 8.35
C ALA A 59 8.00 -6.29 8.44
N ASP A 60 8.28 -5.59 7.34
CA ASP A 60 8.14 -4.14 7.22
C ASP A 60 6.63 -3.75 7.21
N GLU A 61 5.78 -4.49 6.51
CA GLU A 61 4.30 -4.33 6.56
C GLU A 61 3.73 -4.55 7.97
N ASP A 62 4.08 -5.68 8.62
CA ASP A 62 3.68 -5.97 10.00
C ASP A 62 4.13 -4.85 10.96
N LYS A 63 5.29 -4.25 10.70
CA LYS A 63 5.81 -3.10 11.46
C LYS A 63 4.96 -1.87 11.23
N HIS A 64 4.54 -1.57 10.00
CA HIS A 64 3.66 -0.44 9.71
C HIS A 64 2.29 -0.59 10.40
N GLY A 65 1.71 -1.79 10.36
CA GLY A 65 0.47 -2.07 11.11
C GLY A 65 0.62 -1.83 12.61
N ARG A 66 1.75 -2.23 13.21
CA ARG A 66 2.07 -1.91 14.61
C ARG A 66 2.26 -0.42 14.88
N ILE A 67 2.83 0.33 13.92
CA ILE A 67 2.99 1.79 14.03
C ILE A 67 1.60 2.46 14.12
N PHE A 68 0.67 2.14 13.23
CA PHE A 68 -0.68 2.71 13.27
C PHE A 68 -1.44 2.36 14.55
N ASN A 69 -1.32 1.12 15.03
CA ASN A 69 -1.89 0.72 16.32
C ASN A 69 -1.26 1.48 17.51
N ALA A 70 0.06 1.68 17.50
CA ALA A 70 0.75 2.46 18.53
C ALA A 70 0.30 3.94 18.52
N LEU A 71 0.08 4.51 17.34
CA LEU A 71 -0.43 5.87 17.17
C LEU A 71 -1.84 6.03 17.77
N MET A 72 -2.74 5.08 17.56
CA MET A 72 -4.07 5.05 18.19
C MET A 72 -3.96 4.89 19.71
N LYS A 73 -3.15 3.93 20.18
CA LYS A 73 -2.94 3.66 21.61
C LYS A 73 -2.38 4.88 22.34
N LYS A 74 -1.48 5.65 21.73
CA LYS A 74 -0.95 6.90 22.29
C LYS A 74 -2.05 7.93 22.60
N ARG A 75 -3.17 7.86 21.88
CA ARG A 75 -4.37 8.69 22.09
C ARG A 75 -5.45 8.02 22.95
N GLY A 76 -5.21 6.82 23.48
CA GLY A 76 -6.21 6.06 24.22
C GLY A 76 -7.32 5.49 23.34
N LEU A 77 -7.05 5.28 22.05
CA LEU A 77 -8.00 4.76 21.07
C LEU A 77 -7.69 3.29 20.75
N GLU A 78 -8.73 2.48 20.58
CA GLU A 78 -8.65 1.09 20.13
C GLU A 78 -9.01 0.97 18.64
N PRO A 79 -8.52 -0.04 17.90
CA PRO A 79 -8.93 -0.23 16.51
C PRO A 79 -10.46 -0.41 16.36
N VAL A 80 -11.01 0.11 15.26
CA VAL A 80 -12.44 -0.06 14.91
C VAL A 80 -12.61 -1.03 13.76
N GLU A 81 -13.84 -1.56 13.62
CA GLU A 81 -14.21 -2.38 12.46
C GLU A 81 -14.06 -1.58 11.15
N ILE A 82 -13.46 -2.20 10.16
CA ILE A 82 -13.20 -1.58 8.86
C ILE A 82 -14.45 -1.67 8.00
N PRO A 83 -15.01 -0.55 7.51
CA PRO A 83 -16.07 -0.59 6.54
C PRO A 83 -15.64 -1.40 5.30
N PRO A 84 -16.44 -2.37 4.81
CA PRO A 84 -16.04 -3.20 3.67
C PRO A 84 -15.70 -2.42 2.39
N ALA A 85 -16.31 -1.25 2.21
CA ALA A 85 -16.05 -0.36 1.07
C ALA A 85 -14.70 0.39 1.16
N THR A 86 -14.02 0.35 2.31
CA THR A 86 -12.70 0.95 2.52
C THR A 86 -11.59 -0.10 2.62
N ASP A 87 -11.95 -1.39 2.59
CA ASP A 87 -11.01 -2.50 2.68
C ASP A 87 -10.32 -2.72 1.31
N TYR A 88 -9.28 -1.92 1.07
CA TYR A 88 -8.58 -1.84 -0.20
C TYR A 88 -8.01 -3.19 -0.66
N THR A 89 -7.40 -3.94 0.25
CA THR A 89 -6.76 -5.22 -0.01
C THR A 89 -7.79 -6.29 -0.37
N MET A 90 -8.89 -6.40 0.38
CA MET A 90 -9.99 -7.31 0.02
C MET A 90 -10.67 -6.92 -1.30
N LEU A 91 -10.81 -5.63 -1.59
CA LEU A 91 -11.38 -5.17 -2.87
C LEU A 91 -10.48 -5.51 -4.06
N LEU A 92 -9.16 -5.46 -3.91
CA LEU A 92 -8.20 -5.92 -4.93
C LEU A 92 -8.37 -7.42 -5.21
N GLU A 93 -8.36 -8.25 -4.17
CA GLU A 93 -8.52 -9.69 -4.33
C GLU A 93 -9.87 -10.05 -4.97
N ASN A 94 -10.96 -9.44 -4.53
CA ASN A 94 -12.30 -9.68 -5.09
C ASN A 94 -12.40 -9.32 -6.59
N ASN A 95 -11.47 -8.50 -7.09
CA ASN A 95 -11.34 -8.16 -8.51
C ASN A 95 -10.25 -8.96 -9.24
N GLY A 96 -9.75 -10.03 -8.62
CA GLY A 96 -8.75 -10.92 -9.18
C GLY A 96 -7.34 -10.33 -9.24
N ILE A 97 -7.04 -9.35 -8.39
CA ILE A 97 -5.72 -8.71 -8.34
C ILE A 97 -4.91 -9.30 -7.19
N GLY A 98 -3.65 -9.66 -7.47
CA GLY A 98 -2.77 -10.33 -6.53
C GLY A 98 -2.93 -11.86 -6.54
N LEU A 99 -2.39 -12.52 -5.52
CA LEU A 99 -2.57 -13.96 -5.30
C LEU A 99 -3.75 -14.15 -4.34
N ALA A 100 -4.69 -15.03 -4.69
CA ALA A 100 -5.85 -15.30 -3.85
C ALA A 100 -5.46 -15.90 -2.49
N HIS A 101 -6.15 -15.51 -1.42
CA HIS A 101 -5.92 -16.05 -0.07
C HIS A 101 -6.11 -17.55 -0.01
N GLU A 102 -7.06 -18.09 -0.77
CA GLU A 102 -7.26 -19.54 -0.87
C GLU A 102 -5.99 -20.26 -1.32
N LYS A 103 -5.27 -19.68 -2.29
CA LYS A 103 -4.00 -20.20 -2.76
C LYS A 103 -2.91 -20.07 -1.71
N LEU A 104 -2.80 -18.90 -1.07
CA LEU A 104 -1.78 -18.65 -0.04
C LEU A 104 -1.98 -19.49 1.22
N LYS A 105 -3.22 -19.91 1.53
CA LYS A 105 -3.53 -20.82 2.64
C LYS A 105 -3.10 -22.27 2.38
N GLY A 106 -2.92 -22.66 1.12
CA GLY A 106 -2.40 -23.99 0.77
C GLY A 106 -0.91 -24.12 1.04
N ASP A 107 -0.41 -25.36 1.06
CA ASP A 107 1.01 -25.68 1.31
C ASP A 107 1.76 -26.09 0.03
N GLN A 108 1.15 -25.87 -1.14
CA GLN A 108 1.79 -26.12 -2.42
C GLN A 108 2.73 -24.97 -2.77
N ALA A 109 3.94 -25.30 -3.24
CA ALA A 109 4.87 -24.31 -3.73
C ALA A 109 4.23 -23.48 -4.86
N LEU A 110 4.48 -22.17 -4.84
CA LEU A 110 4.10 -21.24 -5.89
C LEU A 110 4.89 -21.53 -7.16
N THR A 111 4.31 -21.23 -8.31
CA THR A 111 5.05 -21.28 -9.58
C THR A 111 5.85 -19.99 -9.80
N VAL A 112 6.74 -19.98 -10.80
CA VAL A 112 7.42 -18.74 -11.21
C VAL A 112 6.40 -17.70 -11.71
N GLU A 113 5.34 -18.14 -12.40
CA GLU A 113 4.24 -17.26 -12.80
C GLU A 113 3.54 -16.62 -11.60
N ASP A 114 3.35 -17.35 -10.51
CA ASP A 114 2.77 -16.78 -9.28
C ASP A 114 3.68 -15.72 -8.67
N ILE A 115 4.99 -15.96 -8.63
CA ILE A 115 5.97 -14.99 -8.13
C ILE A 115 5.97 -13.72 -9.00
N VAL A 116 5.94 -13.87 -10.33
CA VAL A 116 5.81 -12.73 -11.24
C VAL A 116 4.49 -11.98 -11.02
N THR A 117 3.40 -12.71 -10.73
CA THR A 117 2.09 -12.11 -10.46
C THR A 117 2.09 -11.31 -9.16
N TYR A 118 2.65 -11.89 -8.09
CA TYR A 118 2.88 -11.20 -6.82
C TYR A 118 3.72 -9.93 -7.00
N LEU A 119 4.88 -10.03 -7.65
CA LEU A 119 5.77 -8.88 -7.84
C LEU A 119 5.13 -7.78 -8.69
N ALA A 120 4.37 -8.15 -9.71
CA ALA A 120 3.66 -7.19 -10.55
C ALA A 120 2.53 -6.49 -9.77
N HIS A 121 1.78 -7.24 -8.95
CA HIS A 121 0.78 -6.69 -8.06
C HIS A 121 1.41 -5.74 -7.05
N SER A 122 2.38 -6.22 -6.28
CA SER A 122 3.10 -5.44 -5.28
C SER A 122 3.71 -4.18 -5.88
N ARG A 123 4.36 -4.26 -7.04
CA ARG A 123 4.90 -3.05 -7.72
C ARG A 123 3.85 -1.96 -7.99
N VAL A 124 2.59 -2.34 -8.25
CA VAL A 124 1.50 -1.37 -8.49
C VAL A 124 1.02 -0.78 -7.16
N THR A 125 0.85 -1.61 -6.12
CA THR A 125 0.42 -1.16 -4.79
C THR A 125 1.51 -0.35 -4.09
N GLU A 126 2.78 -0.75 -4.18
CA GLU A 126 3.91 0.01 -3.62
C GLU A 126 4.11 1.35 -4.31
N GLN A 127 3.76 1.45 -5.60
CA GLN A 127 3.78 2.74 -6.29
C GLN A 127 2.74 3.69 -5.70
N ARG A 128 1.56 3.17 -5.36
CA ARG A 128 0.50 3.95 -4.70
C ARG A 128 0.94 4.35 -3.29
N ALA A 129 1.39 3.37 -2.49
CA ALA A 129 1.83 3.59 -1.12
C ALA A 129 2.98 4.60 -1.05
N SER A 130 4.01 4.47 -1.87
CA SER A 130 5.13 5.43 -1.96
C SER A 130 4.64 6.85 -2.30
N GLU A 131 3.72 7.02 -3.27
CA GLU A 131 3.16 8.33 -3.63
C GLU A 131 2.32 8.96 -2.50
N GLU A 132 1.50 8.16 -1.81
CA GLU A 132 0.70 8.63 -0.66
C GLU A 132 1.57 8.99 0.53
N MET A 133 2.57 8.16 0.82
CA MET A 133 3.53 8.38 1.89
C MET A 133 4.45 9.56 1.61
N GLU A 134 4.84 9.81 0.36
CA GLU A 134 5.56 11.02 -0.03
C GLU A 134 4.73 12.28 0.26
N LEU A 135 3.42 12.25 -0.05
CA LEU A 135 2.51 13.37 0.25
C LEU A 135 2.37 13.60 1.75
N LEU A 136 2.21 12.54 2.55
CA LEU A 136 2.18 12.64 4.00
C LEU A 136 3.51 13.15 4.55
N ARG A 137 4.64 12.65 4.05
CA ARG A 137 5.98 13.10 4.46
C ARG A 137 6.18 14.58 4.17
N LYS A 138 5.80 15.05 2.99
CA LYS A 138 5.88 16.46 2.61
C LYS A 138 5.15 17.39 3.58
N HIS A 139 4.05 16.92 4.19
CA HIS A 139 3.21 17.75 5.04
C HIS A 139 3.41 17.55 6.54
N PHE A 140 3.84 16.35 6.95
CA PHE A 140 3.86 15.91 8.35
C PHE A 140 5.21 15.35 8.82
N ALA A 141 6.27 15.43 8.01
CA ALA A 141 7.62 15.00 8.38
C ALA A 141 8.11 15.57 9.72
N ASP A 142 7.71 16.80 10.04
CA ASP A 142 8.13 17.50 11.26
C ASP A 142 7.00 17.59 12.30
N HIS A 143 5.91 16.86 12.10
CA HIS A 143 4.84 16.74 13.09
C HIS A 143 5.38 16.00 14.33
N PRO A 144 5.22 16.53 15.56
CA PRO A 144 5.82 15.96 16.76
C PRO A 144 5.43 14.50 17.00
N ASP A 145 4.17 14.15 16.73
CA ASP A 145 3.68 12.79 16.96
C ASP A 145 3.80 11.84 15.76
N LEU A 146 3.79 12.37 14.54
CA LEU A 146 3.64 11.56 13.32
C LEU A 146 4.90 11.53 12.46
N GLY A 147 5.77 12.53 12.59
CA GLY A 147 6.90 12.73 11.68
C GLY A 147 7.85 11.54 11.63
N ARG A 148 8.10 10.89 12.76
CA ARG A 148 8.95 9.68 12.83
C ARG A 148 8.29 8.49 12.12
N ALA A 149 7.00 8.26 12.35
CA ALA A 149 6.23 7.19 11.72
C ALA A 149 6.18 7.39 10.20
N VAL A 150 5.79 8.59 9.75
CA VAL A 150 5.67 8.94 8.33
C VAL A 150 7.00 8.82 7.60
N LYS A 151 8.11 9.30 8.19
CA LYS A 151 9.45 9.15 7.59
C LYS A 151 9.87 7.69 7.47
N MET A 152 9.56 6.87 8.47
CA MET A 152 9.91 5.45 8.44
C MET A 152 9.15 4.70 7.35
N ILE A 153 7.81 4.76 7.40
CA ILE A 153 6.95 4.06 6.45
C ILE A 153 7.31 4.51 5.02
N SER A 154 7.43 5.82 4.78
CA SER A 154 7.84 6.35 3.46
C SER A 154 9.17 5.78 2.96
N ASN A 155 10.16 5.59 3.83
CA ASN A 155 11.45 5.02 3.41
C ASN A 155 11.35 3.52 3.13
N ASP A 156 10.46 2.81 3.82
CA ASP A 156 10.23 1.38 3.60
C ASP A 156 9.48 1.17 2.28
N GLU A 157 8.44 1.97 1.98
CA GLU A 157 7.73 1.90 0.69
C GLU A 157 8.63 2.13 -0.51
N ASP A 158 9.55 3.10 -0.41
CA ASP A 158 10.55 3.34 -1.46
C ASP A 158 11.46 2.12 -1.65
N ASN A 159 11.75 1.36 -0.59
CA ASN A 159 12.53 0.12 -0.67
C ASN A 159 11.70 -1.03 -1.27
N HIS A 160 10.43 -1.16 -0.90
CA HIS A 160 9.51 -2.16 -1.47
C HIS A 160 9.34 -1.94 -2.97
N LEU A 161 9.12 -0.69 -3.38
CA LEU A 161 9.01 -0.31 -4.79
C LEU A 161 10.32 -0.57 -5.56
N ALA A 162 11.48 -0.21 -4.99
CA ALA A 162 12.78 -0.49 -5.59
C ALA A 162 13.02 -1.99 -5.77
N TYR A 163 12.73 -2.80 -4.75
CA TYR A 163 12.80 -4.25 -4.80
C TYR A 163 11.95 -4.82 -5.93
N CYS A 164 10.68 -4.41 -6.04
CA CYS A 164 9.79 -4.90 -7.08
C CYS A 164 10.30 -4.54 -8.49
N HIS A 165 10.81 -3.33 -8.66
CA HIS A 165 11.44 -2.91 -9.91
C HIS A 165 12.62 -3.80 -10.31
N GLU A 166 13.52 -4.06 -9.37
CA GLU A 166 14.72 -4.86 -9.60
C GLU A 166 14.37 -6.31 -9.98
N GLU A 167 13.49 -6.96 -9.21
CA GLU A 167 13.13 -8.36 -9.44
C GLU A 167 12.29 -8.54 -10.71
N LEU A 168 11.36 -7.63 -11.02
CA LEU A 168 10.63 -7.68 -12.28
C LEU A 168 11.56 -7.49 -13.49
N LEU A 169 12.58 -6.62 -13.39
CA LEU A 169 13.58 -6.49 -14.45
C LEU A 169 14.43 -7.76 -14.60
N ARG A 170 14.78 -8.43 -13.49
CA ARG A 170 15.45 -9.74 -13.52
C ARG A 170 14.61 -10.79 -14.22
N PHE A 171 13.32 -10.92 -13.87
CA PHE A 171 12.41 -11.86 -14.54
C PHE A 171 12.15 -11.50 -16.01
N ALA A 172 12.12 -10.21 -16.36
CA ALA A 172 12.03 -9.78 -17.75
C ALA A 172 13.25 -10.23 -18.56
N ALA A 173 14.46 -10.12 -18.01
CA ALA A 173 15.69 -10.63 -18.62
C ALA A 173 15.70 -12.16 -18.74
N ALA A 174 15.03 -12.86 -17.84
CA ALA A 174 14.83 -14.31 -17.88
C ALA A 174 13.71 -14.76 -18.86
N GLY A 175 13.05 -13.83 -19.57
CA GLY A 175 12.08 -14.15 -20.62
C GLY A 175 10.61 -13.94 -20.23
N HIS A 176 10.30 -13.49 -19.01
CA HIS A 176 8.92 -13.27 -18.54
C HIS A 176 8.33 -11.90 -18.94
N GLY A 177 9.02 -11.11 -19.77
CA GLY A 177 8.66 -9.73 -20.07
C GLY A 177 7.22 -9.52 -20.57
N ARG A 178 6.69 -10.40 -21.44
CA ARG A 178 5.29 -10.30 -21.92
C ARG A 178 4.27 -10.54 -20.81
N MET A 179 4.54 -11.51 -19.94
CA MET A 179 3.68 -11.79 -18.78
C MET A 179 3.69 -10.58 -17.84
N ILE A 180 4.87 -10.07 -17.50
CA ILE A 180 5.04 -8.90 -16.63
C ILE A 180 4.25 -7.70 -17.16
N GLN A 181 4.38 -7.37 -18.45
CA GLN A 181 3.67 -6.24 -19.05
C GLN A 181 2.14 -6.40 -18.99
N ARG A 182 1.64 -7.61 -19.26
CA ARG A 182 0.20 -7.91 -19.19
C ARG A 182 -0.28 -7.76 -17.74
N THR A 183 0.38 -8.42 -16.80
CA THR A 183 -0.03 -8.43 -15.39
C THR A 183 0.05 -7.02 -14.79
N LEU A 184 1.13 -6.26 -15.02
CA LEU A 184 1.24 -4.88 -14.56
C LEU A 184 0.10 -3.99 -15.07
N ARG A 185 -0.27 -4.15 -16.35
CA ARG A 185 -1.37 -3.37 -16.94
C ARG A 185 -2.72 -3.77 -16.35
N GLU A 186 -2.98 -5.05 -16.18
CA GLU A 186 -4.21 -5.57 -15.58
C GLU A 186 -4.35 -5.07 -14.13
N CYS A 187 -3.29 -5.24 -13.33
CA CYS A 187 -3.20 -4.73 -11.97
C CYS A 187 -3.42 -3.21 -11.91
N ALA A 188 -2.67 -2.41 -12.68
CA ALA A 188 -2.78 -0.95 -12.63
C ALA A 188 -4.20 -0.45 -13.00
N LEU A 189 -4.84 -1.03 -14.02
CA LEU A 189 -6.16 -0.58 -14.44
C LEU A 189 -7.27 -1.00 -13.48
N ALA A 190 -7.11 -2.11 -12.76
CA ALA A 190 -8.02 -2.51 -11.70
C ALA A 190 -7.79 -1.67 -10.44
N GLU A 191 -6.54 -1.50 -10.02
CA GLU A 191 -6.15 -0.68 -8.88
C GLU A 191 -6.68 0.74 -8.99
N ILE A 192 -6.50 1.42 -10.12
CA ILE A 192 -7.00 2.80 -10.32
C ILE A 192 -8.52 2.91 -10.09
N ARG A 193 -9.28 1.87 -10.46
CA ARG A 193 -10.74 1.84 -10.23
C ARG A 193 -11.06 1.63 -8.75
N ILE A 194 -10.37 0.69 -8.11
CA ILE A 194 -10.57 0.34 -6.71
C ILE A 194 -10.15 1.49 -5.80
N TYR A 195 -8.98 2.08 -6.06
CA TYR A 195 -8.47 3.23 -5.32
C TYR A 195 -9.42 4.43 -5.38
N ARG A 196 -10.05 4.69 -6.53
CA ARG A 196 -11.14 5.69 -6.64
C ARG A 196 -12.29 5.36 -5.69
N ASP A 197 -12.78 4.13 -5.72
CA ASP A 197 -13.97 3.72 -4.95
C ASP A 197 -13.68 3.75 -3.44
N VAL A 198 -12.51 3.25 -3.04
CA VAL A 198 -12.00 3.34 -1.66
C VAL A 198 -11.84 4.80 -1.24
N SER A 199 -11.20 5.64 -2.06
CA SER A 199 -11.04 7.08 -1.76
C SER A 199 -12.39 7.77 -1.54
N LEU A 200 -13.39 7.46 -2.37
CA LEU A 200 -14.75 7.99 -2.20
C LEU A 200 -15.39 7.50 -0.91
N ALA A 201 -15.26 6.22 -0.59
CA ALA A 201 -15.80 5.62 0.63
C ALA A 201 -15.14 6.21 1.90
N VAL A 202 -13.81 6.32 1.91
CA VAL A 202 -13.04 6.94 3.00
C VAL A 202 -13.46 8.39 3.17
N MET A 203 -13.45 9.20 2.11
CA MET A 203 -13.84 10.62 2.21
C MET A 203 -15.30 10.81 2.63
N ALA A 204 -16.21 9.90 2.22
CA ALA A 204 -17.58 9.93 2.70
C ALA A 204 -17.69 9.58 4.19
N GLY A 205 -16.88 8.64 4.68
CA GLY A 205 -16.73 8.33 6.10
C GLY A 205 -16.23 9.52 6.90
N MET A 206 -15.10 10.09 6.48
CA MET A 206 -14.50 11.28 7.11
C MET A 206 -15.46 12.46 7.13
N GLY A 207 -16.17 12.70 6.02
CA GLY A 207 -17.14 13.80 5.94
C GLY A 207 -18.34 13.64 6.87
N ARG A 208 -18.75 12.40 7.20
CA ARG A 208 -19.79 12.16 8.20
C ARG A 208 -19.30 12.45 9.61
N ILE A 209 -18.11 11.95 9.96
CA ILE A 209 -17.49 12.15 11.27
C ILE A 209 -17.20 13.64 11.52
N LEU A 210 -16.61 14.31 10.54
CA LEU A 210 -16.16 15.71 10.64
C LEU A 210 -17.27 16.73 10.32
N GLY A 211 -18.48 16.29 9.98
CA GLY A 211 -19.62 17.17 9.70
C GLY A 211 -19.42 18.06 8.46
N TRP A 212 -18.76 17.56 7.41
CA TRP A 212 -18.53 18.33 6.19
C TRP A 212 -19.83 18.71 5.48
N SER A 213 -19.88 19.93 4.95
CA SER A 213 -21.00 20.37 4.12
C SER A 213 -21.07 19.54 2.84
N LYS A 214 -22.29 19.38 2.29
CA LYS A 214 -22.50 18.69 1.00
C LYS A 214 -21.65 19.29 -0.13
N ALA A 215 -21.46 20.61 -0.12
CA ALA A 215 -20.62 21.30 -1.09
C ALA A 215 -19.16 20.86 -0.99
N ARG A 216 -18.61 20.80 0.23
CA ARG A 216 -17.23 20.34 0.46
C ARG A 216 -17.04 18.89 0.03
N SER A 217 -17.94 17.99 0.44
CA SER A 217 -17.90 16.58 0.04
C SER A 217 -18.01 16.41 -1.47
N GLY A 218 -18.85 17.21 -2.14
CA GLY A 218 -18.97 17.24 -3.60
C GLY A 218 -17.69 17.66 -4.30
N VAL A 219 -16.98 18.68 -3.79
CA VAL A 219 -15.68 19.11 -4.35
C VAL A 219 -14.61 18.02 -4.19
N LEU A 220 -14.54 17.37 -3.02
CA LEU A 220 -13.60 16.28 -2.78
C LEU A 220 -13.87 15.09 -3.71
N ALA A 221 -15.14 14.68 -3.86
CA ALA A 221 -15.52 13.62 -4.78
C ALA A 221 -15.18 13.97 -6.24
N ALA A 222 -15.42 15.22 -6.66
CA ALA A 222 -15.02 15.68 -7.99
C ALA A 222 -13.50 15.63 -8.19
N GLY A 223 -12.71 15.97 -7.17
CA GLY A 223 -11.25 15.83 -7.18
C GLY A 223 -10.81 14.38 -7.37
N ILE A 224 -11.41 13.43 -6.65
CA ILE A 224 -11.14 11.99 -6.79
C ILE A 224 -11.47 11.51 -8.21
N HIS A 225 -12.61 11.92 -8.78
CA HIS A 225 -12.97 11.57 -10.15
C HIS A 225 -12.02 12.18 -11.19
N ALA A 226 -11.51 13.39 -10.96
CA ALA A 226 -10.53 14.02 -11.84
C ALA A 226 -9.20 13.27 -11.83
N VAL A 227 -8.70 12.86 -10.65
CA VAL A 227 -7.51 12.01 -10.53
C VAL A 227 -7.74 10.68 -11.24
N TYR A 228 -8.86 10.01 -10.99
CA TYR A 228 -9.23 8.77 -11.68
C TYR A 228 -9.20 8.93 -13.22
N LEU A 229 -9.76 10.01 -13.76
CA LEU A 229 -9.76 10.26 -15.20
C LEU A 229 -8.34 10.47 -15.74
N TYR A 230 -7.52 11.27 -15.04
CA TYR A 230 -6.11 11.46 -15.38
C TYR A 230 -5.36 10.12 -15.42
N GLU A 231 -5.54 9.29 -14.39
CA GLU A 231 -4.89 8.00 -14.29
C GLU A 231 -5.33 7.04 -15.40
N ARG A 232 -6.62 7.02 -15.72
CA ARG A 232 -7.16 6.21 -16.82
C ARG A 232 -6.65 6.63 -18.19
N LEU A 233 -6.47 7.93 -18.44
CA LEU A 233 -6.05 8.46 -19.73
C LEU A 233 -4.55 8.30 -19.99
N GLY A 234 -3.71 8.39 -18.94
CA GLY A 234 -2.26 8.27 -19.12
C GLY A 234 -1.46 8.09 -17.85
N GLY A 235 -1.98 8.46 -16.68
CA GLY A 235 -1.26 8.33 -15.42
C GLY A 235 -0.90 6.88 -15.07
N TRP A 236 -1.67 5.89 -15.53
CA TRP A 236 -1.38 4.46 -15.31
C TRP A 236 0.00 4.02 -15.85
N ARG A 237 0.58 4.75 -16.81
CA ARG A 237 1.91 4.41 -17.37
C ARG A 237 3.00 4.42 -16.30
N ARG A 238 2.89 5.29 -15.29
CA ARG A 238 3.85 5.34 -14.18
C ARG A 238 3.80 4.11 -13.29
N MET A 239 2.65 3.41 -13.25
CA MET A 239 2.45 2.18 -12.47
C MET A 239 2.95 0.91 -13.17
N VAL A 240 3.23 0.98 -14.46
CA VAL A 240 3.69 -0.18 -15.25
C VAL A 240 5.10 -0.01 -15.79
N SER A 241 5.68 1.18 -15.67
CA SER A 241 7.02 1.47 -16.18
C SER A 241 8.06 0.94 -15.21
N LEU A 242 8.88 0.00 -15.68
CA LEU A 242 10.00 -0.52 -14.92
C LEU A 242 11.27 0.26 -15.26
N LYS A 243 12.01 0.63 -14.21
CA LYS A 243 13.32 1.29 -14.26
C LYS A 243 14.21 0.67 -13.20
N MET A 244 15.49 0.48 -13.48
CA MET A 244 16.43 0.00 -12.46
C MET A 244 16.49 1.04 -11.33
N PRO A 245 16.26 0.67 -10.07
CA PRO A 245 16.33 1.62 -8.96
C PRO A 245 17.77 2.09 -8.72
N GLU A 246 17.91 3.29 -8.15
CA GLU A 246 19.21 3.82 -7.73
C GLU A 246 19.79 3.00 -6.56
N ARG A 247 18.95 2.70 -5.57
CA ARG A 247 19.26 1.76 -4.50
C ARG A 247 18.95 0.34 -4.95
N ARG A 248 20.00 -0.43 -5.20
CA ARG A 248 19.89 -1.87 -5.48
C ARG A 248 19.84 -2.69 -4.21
N ASP A 249 19.24 -3.88 -4.31
CA ASP A 249 19.12 -4.83 -3.22
C ASP A 249 18.55 -4.20 -1.93
N ALA A 250 17.52 -3.35 -2.10
CA ALA A 250 16.95 -2.55 -1.01
C ALA A 250 16.46 -3.39 0.18
N LEU A 251 16.07 -4.64 -0.10
CA LEU A 251 15.61 -5.65 0.88
C LEU A 251 16.62 -6.77 1.18
N GLY A 252 17.88 -6.68 0.73
CA GLY A 252 18.89 -7.73 0.96
C GLY A 252 19.48 -7.81 2.37
N GLY A 253 19.29 -6.77 3.18
CA GLY A 253 19.69 -6.74 4.61
C GLY A 253 18.56 -7.16 5.57
N PRO A 254 18.82 -7.30 6.88
CA PRO A 254 17.78 -7.58 7.87
C PRO A 254 16.75 -6.43 7.95
N ALA A 255 15.52 -6.75 8.37
CA ALA A 255 14.48 -5.75 8.60
C ALA A 255 14.91 -4.75 9.69
N SER A 256 14.57 -3.48 9.50
CA SER A 256 14.86 -2.45 10.51
C SER A 256 13.88 -2.56 11.68
N ALA A 257 14.39 -2.52 12.92
CA ALA A 257 13.55 -2.57 14.10
C ALA A 257 12.58 -1.36 14.15
N ALA A 258 11.38 -1.61 14.68
CA ALA A 258 10.40 -0.56 14.89
C ALA A 258 10.92 0.47 15.92
N PRO A 259 10.59 1.76 15.76
CA PRO A 259 10.72 2.77 16.80
C PRO A 259 10.03 2.31 18.08
N GLU A 260 10.70 2.43 19.22
CA GLU A 260 9.96 2.54 20.48
C GLU A 260 9.18 3.86 20.44
N PHE A 261 7.85 3.76 20.45
CA PHE A 261 6.95 4.87 20.69
C PHE A 261 6.71 4.92 22.21
N ALA A 262 7.37 5.87 22.87
CA ALA A 262 7.15 6.22 24.27
C ALA A 262 5.97 7.20 24.42
#